data_AF-A0A1B6IL94-F1
#
_entry.id   AF-A0A1B6IL94-F1
#
_cell.length_a   1.000
_cell.length_b   1.000
_cell.length_c   1.000
_cell.angle_alpha   90.00
_cell.angle_beta   90.00
_cell.angle_gamma   90.00
#
_symmetry.space_group_name_H-M   'P 1'
#
loop_
_entity.id
_entity.type
_entity.pdbx_description
1 polymer ?
#
loop_
_entity_poly.entity_id
_entity_poly.type
_entity_poly.pdbx_seq_one_letter_code
_entity_poly.pdbx_strand_id
1 'polypeptide(L)'
;ECVTRDPIALQPINGAWGDWQGWGECSRSCGGGVKRSFRDCNSPSPANGGRYCIGRRVKYKSCNTRECPPKTPDFREEQCAANNYNNFNIPGVPKDVKWVPKYGGIGVEDRCKLYCRVAQSSLYFLLKEKVIDGTICGPDTYDICVNGICRTAGCDHVLGSPSQLDYCGECGGNNSSCQQVSGSYNTSQYGYSKVLRIP
;
A
#
# COMPACT_ATOMS: atom_id res chain seq x y z
N GLU A 1 -33.69 -30.44 -9.70
CA GLU A 1 -33.57 -30.69 -11.15
C GLU A 1 -33.43 -32.18 -11.39
N CYS A 2 -34.04 -32.69 -12.46
CA CYS A 2 -33.87 -34.08 -12.88
C CYS A 2 -32.60 -34.18 -13.74
N VAL A 3 -31.68 -35.07 -13.36
CA VAL A 3 -30.46 -35.38 -14.14
C VAL A 3 -30.63 -36.70 -14.90
N THR A 4 -30.02 -36.79 -16.07
CA THR A 4 -30.04 -37.98 -16.94
C THR A 4 -29.41 -39.20 -16.25
N ARG A 5 -29.96 -40.39 -16.51
CA ARG A 5 -29.50 -41.69 -15.96
C ARG A 5 -28.13 -42.17 -16.48
N ASP A 6 -27.44 -41.36 -17.28
CA ASP A 6 -26.18 -41.74 -17.92
C ASP A 6 -25.00 -41.56 -16.94
N PRO A 7 -24.33 -42.65 -16.50
CA PRO A 7 -23.20 -42.59 -15.58
C PRO A 7 -21.99 -41.83 -16.13
N ILE A 8 -21.86 -41.69 -17.46
CA ILE A 8 -20.77 -40.96 -18.11
C ILE A 8 -21.03 -39.44 -18.02
N ALA A 9 -22.29 -39.02 -18.13
CA ALA A 9 -22.69 -37.62 -17.99
C ALA A 9 -22.53 -37.07 -16.57
N LEU A 10 -22.34 -37.95 -15.57
CA LEU A 10 -22.11 -37.63 -14.16
C LEU A 10 -20.63 -37.70 -13.75
N GLN A 11 -19.69 -37.87 -14.70
CA GLN A 11 -18.27 -37.88 -14.38
C GLN A 11 -17.83 -36.51 -13.84
N PRO A 12 -17.08 -36.46 -12.72
CA PRO A 12 -16.57 -35.20 -12.17
C PRO A 12 -15.69 -34.47 -13.17
N ILE A 13 -16.03 -33.21 -13.46
CA ILE A 13 -15.20 -32.32 -14.27
C ILE A 13 -14.51 -31.36 -13.31
N ASN A 14 -13.20 -31.53 -13.13
CA ASN A 14 -12.41 -30.58 -12.35
C ASN A 14 -12.28 -29.27 -13.13
N GLY A 15 -12.44 -28.16 -12.41
CA GLY A 15 -12.31 -26.84 -13.01
C GLY A 15 -10.85 -26.54 -13.36
N ALA A 16 -10.65 -25.82 -14.46
CA ALA A 16 -9.36 -25.23 -14.78
C ALA A 16 -9.48 -23.73 -15.04
N TRP A 17 -8.40 -23.02 -14.72
CA TRP A 17 -8.34 -21.57 -14.84
C TRP A 17 -8.44 -21.16 -16.31
N GLY A 18 -9.35 -20.24 -16.61
CA GLY A 18 -9.33 -19.50 -17.85
C GLY A 18 -8.21 -18.48 -17.89
N ASP A 19 -8.13 -17.78 -19.01
CA ASP A 19 -7.14 -16.73 -19.22
C ASP A 19 -7.31 -15.57 -18.24
N TRP A 20 -6.21 -14.89 -18.00
CA TRP A 20 -6.23 -13.65 -17.25
C TRP A 20 -6.95 -12.57 -18.04
N GLN A 21 -7.95 -11.96 -17.42
CA GLN A 21 -8.57 -10.76 -17.95
C GLN A 21 -7.55 -9.62 -18.04
N GLY A 22 -7.89 -8.61 -18.83
CA GLY A 22 -7.13 -7.36 -18.93
C GLY A 22 -6.84 -6.76 -17.55
N TRP A 23 -5.78 -5.96 -17.49
CA TRP A 23 -5.49 -5.19 -16.28
C TRP A 23 -6.53 -4.10 -16.12
N GLY A 24 -7.12 -3.98 -14.93
CA GLY A 24 -7.97 -2.84 -14.59
C GLY A 24 -7.18 -1.54 -14.44
N GLU A 25 -7.91 -0.51 -14.04
CA GLU A 25 -7.35 0.82 -13.79
C GLU A 25 -6.27 0.82 -12.70
N CYS A 26 -5.33 1.75 -12.84
CA CYS A 26 -4.32 1.99 -11.82
C CYS A 26 -4.93 2.77 -10.65
N SER A 27 -4.59 2.39 -9.42
CA SER A 27 -5.09 3.07 -8.22
C SER A 27 -4.57 4.50 -8.04
N ARG A 28 -3.45 4.85 -8.69
CA ARG A 28 -2.79 6.16 -8.61
C ARG A 28 -2.30 6.58 -9.98
N SER A 29 -2.18 7.89 -10.20
CA SER A 29 -1.62 8.47 -11.44
C SER A 29 -0.11 8.75 -11.35
N CYS A 30 0.48 8.75 -10.15
CA CYS A 30 1.90 8.96 -9.88
C CYS A 30 2.32 8.30 -8.56
N GLY A 31 3.62 8.28 -8.29
CA GLY A 31 4.25 7.82 -7.05
C GLY A 31 4.03 6.33 -6.76
N GLY A 32 3.69 5.53 -7.79
CA GLY A 32 3.45 4.10 -7.66
C GLY A 32 2.04 3.72 -7.23
N GLY A 33 1.20 3.38 -8.20
CA GLY A 33 -0.08 2.73 -7.98
C GLY A 33 -0.03 1.22 -8.20
N VAL A 34 -1.16 0.56 -7.96
CA VAL A 34 -1.36 -0.87 -8.18
C VAL A 34 -2.58 -1.07 -9.05
N LYS A 35 -2.48 -2.00 -10.00
CA LYS A 35 -3.61 -2.50 -10.77
C LYS A 35 -3.73 -4.00 -10.66
N ARG A 36 -4.96 -4.48 -10.81
CA ARG A 36 -5.31 -5.90 -10.65
C ARG A 36 -5.84 -6.50 -11.95
N SER A 37 -5.62 -7.80 -12.09
CA SER A 37 -6.20 -8.65 -13.13
C SER A 37 -6.76 -9.89 -12.45
N PHE A 38 -7.88 -10.38 -12.94
CA PHE A 38 -8.56 -11.55 -12.41
C PHE A 38 -8.76 -12.59 -13.51
N ARG A 39 -9.03 -13.82 -13.12
CA ARG A 39 -9.37 -14.93 -14.01
C ARG A 39 -10.45 -15.77 -13.36
N ASP A 40 -11.22 -16.46 -14.18
CA ASP A 40 -12.33 -17.30 -13.72
C ASP A 40 -11.98 -18.78 -13.87
N CYS A 41 -12.60 -19.62 -13.05
CA CYS A 41 -12.42 -21.07 -13.11
C CYS A 41 -13.46 -21.65 -14.07
N ASN A 42 -13.25 -21.42 -15.37
CA ASN A 42 -14.24 -21.67 -16.41
C ASN A 42 -13.67 -22.32 -17.68
N SER A 43 -12.45 -22.86 -17.65
CA SER A 43 -11.80 -23.47 -18.83
C SER A 43 -11.25 -24.88 -18.55
N PRO A 44 -12.10 -25.87 -18.20
CA PRO A 44 -13.57 -25.82 -18.11
C PRO A 44 -14.06 -25.42 -16.71
N SER A 45 -15.36 -25.12 -16.59
CA SER A 45 -16.02 -24.93 -15.30
C SER A 45 -16.14 -26.26 -14.55
N PRO A 46 -15.98 -26.29 -13.21
CA PRO A 46 -16.16 -27.50 -12.44
C PRO A 46 -17.62 -27.96 -12.50
N ALA A 47 -17.83 -29.26 -12.72
CA ALA A 47 -19.16 -29.87 -12.81
C ALA A 47 -19.16 -31.25 -12.14
N ASN A 48 -20.35 -31.77 -11.84
CA ASN A 48 -20.56 -33.14 -11.32
C ASN A 48 -19.71 -33.47 -10.07
N GLY A 49 -19.58 -32.52 -9.15
CA GLY A 49 -18.76 -32.70 -7.94
C GLY A 49 -17.24 -32.61 -8.17
N GLY A 50 -16.80 -32.17 -9.35
CA GLY A 50 -15.40 -31.89 -9.62
C GLY A 50 -14.84 -30.72 -8.79
N ARG A 51 -13.51 -30.71 -8.61
CA ARG A 51 -12.81 -29.76 -7.74
C ARG A 51 -12.79 -28.36 -8.35
N TYR A 52 -12.89 -27.35 -7.50
CA TYR A 52 -12.63 -25.96 -7.89
C TYR A 52 -11.13 -25.75 -8.18
N CYS A 53 -10.82 -24.74 -8.99
CA CYS A 53 -9.45 -24.42 -9.38
C CYS A 53 -8.57 -24.07 -8.18
N ILE A 54 -7.37 -24.65 -8.14
CA ILE A 54 -6.36 -24.35 -7.12
C ILE A 54 -5.41 -23.25 -7.63
N GLY A 55 -5.13 -22.27 -6.79
CA GLY A 55 -4.19 -21.18 -7.07
C GLY A 55 -4.84 -19.79 -7.04
N ARG A 56 -4.11 -18.79 -7.52
CA ARG A 56 -4.51 -17.38 -7.41
C ARG A 56 -5.59 -17.03 -8.45
N ARG A 57 -6.73 -16.50 -8.00
CA ARG A 57 -7.78 -15.91 -8.85
C ARG A 57 -7.45 -14.47 -9.29
N VAL A 58 -6.67 -13.75 -8.47
CA VAL A 58 -6.32 -12.34 -8.68
C VAL A 58 -4.80 -12.19 -8.68
N LYS A 59 -4.27 -11.37 -9.58
CA LYS A 59 -2.88 -10.92 -9.60
C LYS A 59 -2.80 -9.40 -9.61
N TYR A 60 -1.70 -8.87 -9.11
CA TYR A 60 -1.44 -7.45 -8.94
C TYR A 60 -0.13 -7.09 -9.61
N LYS A 61 -0.01 -5.85 -10.09
CA LYS A 61 1.27 -5.28 -10.52
C LYS A 61 1.29 -3.77 -10.28
N SER A 62 2.50 -3.23 -10.13
CA SER A 62 2.70 -1.79 -10.06
C SER A 62 2.37 -1.09 -11.39
N CYS A 63 1.98 0.16 -11.29
CA CYS A 63 1.72 1.06 -12.42
C CYS A 63 2.02 2.50 -12.01
N ASN A 64 2.25 3.39 -12.97
CA ASN A 64 2.45 4.82 -12.72
C ASN A 64 3.52 5.11 -11.64
N THR A 65 4.67 4.46 -11.76
CA THR A 65 5.80 4.49 -10.79
C THR A 65 6.62 5.77 -10.85
N ARG A 66 6.31 6.69 -11.77
CA ARG A 66 6.98 7.99 -11.83
C ARG A 66 6.60 8.81 -10.61
N GLU A 67 7.56 9.51 -10.02
CA GLU A 67 7.33 10.36 -8.85
C GLU A 67 6.19 11.36 -9.08
N CYS A 68 5.47 11.65 -7.99
CA CYS A 68 4.46 12.68 -8.02
C CYS A 68 5.10 14.08 -8.11
N PRO A 69 4.37 15.07 -8.66
CA PRO A 69 4.81 16.46 -8.63
C PRO A 69 5.18 16.93 -7.21
N PRO A 70 6.12 17.87 -7.07
CA PRO A 70 6.42 18.47 -5.78
C PRO A 70 5.17 19.04 -5.12
N LYS A 71 5.06 18.91 -3.79
CA LYS A 71 3.91 19.34 -2.97
C LYS A 71 2.62 18.54 -3.18
N THR A 72 2.64 17.44 -3.93
CA THR A 72 1.55 16.45 -3.85
C THR A 72 1.50 15.88 -2.43
N PRO A 73 0.33 15.88 -1.76
CA PRO A 73 0.20 15.30 -0.43
C PRO A 73 0.52 13.80 -0.44
N ASP A 74 0.88 13.26 0.72
CA ASP A 74 1.04 11.82 0.86
C ASP A 74 -0.28 11.10 0.57
N PHE A 75 -0.23 9.96 -0.13
CA PHE A 75 -1.46 9.29 -0.57
C PHE A 75 -2.30 8.77 0.59
N ARG A 76 -1.68 8.45 1.74
CA ARG A 76 -2.45 8.11 2.96
C ARG A 76 -3.03 9.35 3.61
N GLU A 77 -2.32 10.48 3.56
CA GLU A 77 -2.82 11.78 4.03
C GLU A 77 -4.08 12.19 3.27
N GLU A 78 -4.11 12.06 1.94
CA GLU A 78 -5.31 12.32 1.13
C GLU A 78 -6.51 11.48 1.58
N GLN A 79 -6.28 10.20 1.90
CA GLN A 79 -7.34 9.29 2.35
C GLN A 79 -7.92 9.66 3.72
N CYS A 80 -7.08 10.12 4.66
CA CYS A 80 -7.57 10.65 5.93
C CYS A 80 -8.30 11.99 5.71
N ALA A 81 -7.68 12.90 4.95
CA ALA A 81 -8.19 14.24 4.69
C ALA A 81 -9.54 14.26 3.94
N ALA A 82 -9.86 13.20 3.20
CA ALA A 82 -11.19 13.00 2.61
C ALA A 82 -12.34 13.02 3.63
N ASN A 83 -12.05 12.83 4.93
CA ASN A 83 -13.02 12.88 6.02
C ASN A 83 -12.94 14.17 6.84
N ASN A 84 -12.16 15.17 6.41
CA ASN A 84 -12.08 16.44 7.11
C ASN A 84 -13.47 17.06 7.28
N TYR A 85 -13.68 17.74 8.41
CA TYR A 85 -14.96 18.32 8.81
C TYR A 85 -16.08 17.31 9.08
N ASN A 86 -15.75 16.01 9.11
CA ASN A 86 -16.64 14.95 9.58
C ASN A 86 -16.08 14.36 10.88
N ASN A 87 -16.74 14.68 12.00
CA ASN A 87 -16.38 14.16 13.31
C ASN A 87 -17.03 12.81 13.64
N PHE A 88 -17.83 12.25 12.73
CA PHE A 88 -18.58 11.00 12.92
C PHE A 88 -19.44 10.96 14.19
N ASN A 89 -19.82 12.12 14.73
CA ASN A 89 -20.47 12.26 16.03
C ASN A 89 -19.70 11.62 17.21
N ILE A 90 -18.37 11.55 17.10
CA ILE A 90 -17.52 11.00 18.16
C ILE A 90 -17.42 12.01 19.32
N PRO A 91 -17.71 11.61 20.57
CA PRO A 91 -17.56 12.49 21.73
C PRO A 91 -16.12 13.00 21.87
N GLY A 92 -15.96 14.31 22.06
CA GLY A 92 -14.64 14.96 22.21
C GLY A 92 -13.90 15.26 20.90
N VAL A 93 -14.49 14.94 19.73
CA VAL A 93 -13.93 15.32 18.43
C VAL A 93 -14.64 16.59 17.90
N PRO A 94 -13.90 17.67 17.63
CA PRO A 94 -14.48 18.93 17.18
C PRO A 94 -15.10 18.79 15.78
N LYS A 95 -16.10 19.62 15.45
CA LYS A 95 -16.79 19.55 14.15
C LYS A 95 -15.89 19.97 12.99
N ASP A 96 -14.94 20.86 13.23
CA ASP A 96 -13.91 21.30 12.29
C ASP A 96 -12.66 20.40 12.31
N VAL A 97 -12.81 19.13 12.71
CA VAL A 97 -11.73 18.14 12.76
C VAL A 97 -10.99 18.03 11.44
N LYS A 98 -9.66 17.98 11.55
CA LYS A 98 -8.76 17.56 10.48
C LYS A 98 -8.16 16.22 10.82
N TRP A 99 -8.26 15.29 9.89
CA TRP A 99 -7.77 13.92 10.03
C TRP A 99 -6.41 13.78 9.35
N VAL A 100 -5.43 13.26 10.09
CA VAL A 100 -4.08 12.99 9.57
C VAL A 100 -3.69 11.54 9.83
N PRO A 101 -2.79 10.94 9.02
CA PRO A 101 -2.39 9.55 9.21
C PRO A 101 -1.80 9.26 10.59
N LYS A 102 -2.12 8.09 11.14
CA LYS A 102 -1.53 7.54 12.36
C LYS A 102 -0.68 6.31 12.00
N TYR A 103 0.64 6.46 12.16
CA TYR A 103 1.60 5.38 11.92
C TYR A 103 2.12 4.74 13.22
N GLY A 104 2.48 5.57 14.22
CA GLY A 104 3.09 5.08 15.46
C GLY A 104 2.11 4.26 16.31
N GLY A 105 2.55 3.13 16.85
CA GLY A 105 1.74 2.25 17.70
C GLY A 105 0.78 1.33 16.91
N ILE A 106 0.85 1.31 15.58
CA ILE A 106 0.08 0.39 14.74
C ILE A 106 0.94 -0.86 14.46
N GLY A 107 0.37 -2.04 14.71
CA GLY A 107 1.03 -3.32 14.45
C GLY A 107 1.31 -3.53 12.95
N VAL A 108 2.29 -4.37 12.62
CA VAL A 108 2.71 -4.63 11.22
C VAL A 108 1.54 -5.11 10.36
N GLU A 109 0.74 -6.03 10.88
CA GLU A 109 -0.45 -6.59 10.21
C GLU A 109 -1.54 -5.52 9.93
N ASP A 110 -1.57 -4.48 10.75
CA ASP A 110 -2.58 -3.42 10.70
C ASP A 110 -2.10 -2.19 9.90
N ARG A 111 -0.86 -2.18 9.39
CA ARG A 111 -0.29 -1.04 8.64
C ARG A 111 -1.08 -0.66 7.40
N CYS A 112 -1.80 -1.60 6.80
CA CYS A 112 -2.64 -1.34 5.62
C CYS A 112 -4.10 -1.03 5.94
N LYS A 113 -4.43 -0.82 7.21
CA LYS A 113 -5.67 -0.19 7.64
C LYS A 113 -5.51 1.33 7.67
N LEU A 114 -6.61 2.06 7.48
CA LEU A 114 -6.61 3.53 7.51
C LEU A 114 -6.87 4.04 8.93
N TYR A 115 -5.83 4.03 9.76
CA TYR A 115 -5.85 4.73 11.04
C TYR A 115 -5.58 6.22 10.84
N CYS A 116 -6.51 7.05 11.30
CA CYS A 116 -6.38 8.51 11.28
C CYS A 116 -6.51 9.06 12.69
N ARG A 117 -5.72 10.09 12.98
CA ARG A 117 -5.77 10.85 14.24
C ARG A 117 -6.28 12.25 14.00
N VAL A 118 -6.87 12.82 15.04
CA VAL A 118 -7.24 14.24 15.05
C VAL A 118 -5.95 15.08 15.02
N ALA A 119 -5.88 16.07 14.13
CA ALA A 119 -4.74 16.97 14.05
C ALA A 119 -4.49 17.62 15.42
N GLN A 120 -3.21 17.67 15.83
CA GLN A 120 -2.78 18.22 17.13
C GLN A 120 -3.33 17.50 18.38
N SER A 121 -3.90 16.30 18.22
CA SER A 121 -4.34 15.44 19.33
C SER A 121 -3.71 14.05 19.22
N SER A 122 -3.72 13.30 20.33
CA SER A 122 -3.31 11.90 20.40
C SER A 122 -4.47 10.94 20.09
N LEU A 123 -5.71 11.42 20.04
CA LEU A 123 -6.90 10.62 19.70
C LEU A 123 -6.84 10.12 18.26
N TYR A 124 -6.98 8.81 18.07
CA TYR A 124 -6.95 8.15 16.77
C TYR A 124 -8.03 7.08 16.65
N PHE A 125 -8.48 6.85 15.43
CA PHE A 125 -9.57 5.94 15.09
C PHE A 125 -9.27 5.20 13.79
N LEU A 126 -9.86 4.02 13.64
CA LEU A 126 -9.86 3.25 12.40
C LEU A 126 -10.98 3.79 11.50
N LEU A 127 -10.64 4.52 10.42
CA LEU A 127 -11.64 5.08 9.50
C LEU A 127 -12.01 4.11 8.38
N LYS A 128 -11.08 3.25 7.94
CA LYS A 128 -11.34 2.19 6.95
C LYS A 128 -10.49 0.96 7.22
N GLU A 129 -11.07 -0.23 7.01
CA GLU A 129 -10.38 -1.52 7.12
C GLU A 129 -9.22 -1.69 6.13
N LYS A 130 -9.22 -0.96 5.01
CA LYS A 130 -8.16 -1.02 4.02
C LYS A 130 -7.89 0.37 3.46
N VAL A 131 -6.62 0.75 3.39
CA VAL A 131 -6.16 1.84 2.52
C VAL A 131 -6.31 1.43 1.05
N ILE A 132 -6.34 2.42 0.16
CA ILE A 132 -6.36 2.18 -1.28
C ILE A 132 -5.05 1.46 -1.70
N ASP A 133 -5.16 0.45 -2.55
CA ASP A 133 -3.99 -0.28 -3.06
C ASP A 133 -2.98 0.69 -3.67
N GLY A 134 -1.67 0.50 -3.45
CA GLY A 134 -0.65 1.48 -3.85
C GLY A 134 -0.28 2.51 -2.79
N THR A 135 -0.95 2.51 -1.63
CA THR A 135 -0.52 3.31 -0.48
C THR A 135 0.72 2.70 0.17
N ILE A 136 1.72 3.51 0.51
CA ILE A 136 2.90 3.06 1.24
C ILE A 136 2.50 2.59 2.66
N CYS A 137 3.10 1.50 3.13
CA CYS A 137 2.74 0.89 4.41
C CYS A 137 3.11 1.76 5.62
N GLY A 138 4.19 2.55 5.53
CA GLY A 138 4.67 3.41 6.61
C GLY A 138 5.73 4.40 6.12
N PRO A 139 6.13 5.36 6.96
CA PRO A 139 7.06 6.43 6.57
C PRO A 139 8.48 5.92 6.31
N ASP A 140 8.88 4.81 6.93
CA ASP A 140 10.26 4.29 6.90
C ASP A 140 10.41 3.06 5.98
N THR A 141 9.48 2.85 5.05
CA THR A 141 9.50 1.70 4.13
C THR A 141 8.97 2.08 2.75
N TYR A 142 9.41 1.34 1.73
CA TYR A 142 8.84 1.40 0.39
C TYR A 142 7.74 0.38 0.16
N ASP A 143 7.46 -0.49 1.14
CA ASP A 143 6.44 -1.52 1.04
C ASP A 143 5.08 -0.90 0.71
N ILE A 144 4.32 -1.59 -0.14
CA ILE A 144 3.07 -1.12 -0.71
C ILE A 144 1.91 -1.98 -0.20
N CYS A 145 0.85 -1.32 0.23
CA CYS A 145 -0.41 -1.97 0.58
C CYS A 145 -1.10 -2.52 -0.67
N VAL A 146 -1.39 -3.82 -0.65
CA VAL A 146 -2.12 -4.53 -1.72
C VAL A 146 -3.15 -5.45 -1.08
N ASN A 147 -4.42 -5.16 -1.32
CA ASN A 147 -5.58 -5.85 -0.77
C ASN A 147 -5.58 -5.90 0.78
N GLY A 148 -5.10 -4.83 1.42
CA GLY A 148 -5.00 -4.72 2.87
C GLY A 148 -3.80 -5.45 3.50
N ILE A 149 -2.88 -5.97 2.69
CA ILE A 149 -1.65 -6.62 3.16
C ILE A 149 -0.46 -5.78 2.72
N CYS A 150 0.48 -5.57 3.63
CA CYS A 150 1.73 -4.89 3.32
C CYS A 150 2.66 -5.81 2.52
N ARG A 151 3.03 -5.42 1.30
CA ARG A 151 3.88 -6.22 0.42
C ARG A 151 5.18 -5.50 0.11
N THR A 152 6.26 -6.26 0.06
CA THR A 152 7.60 -5.76 -0.25
C THR A 152 7.63 -5.02 -1.58
N ALA A 153 8.27 -3.86 -1.61
CA ALA A 153 8.53 -3.09 -2.82
C ALA A 153 9.84 -2.29 -2.67
N GLY A 154 10.42 -1.91 -3.82
CA GLY A 154 11.65 -1.13 -3.85
C GLY A 154 11.39 0.37 -3.85
N CYS A 155 12.46 1.16 -3.70
CA CYS A 155 12.43 2.62 -3.83
C CYS A 155 11.97 3.14 -5.21
N ASP A 156 11.83 2.24 -6.18
CA ASP A 156 11.32 2.49 -7.54
C ASP A 156 9.80 2.34 -7.65
N HIS A 157 9.12 2.14 -6.52
CA HIS A 157 7.68 1.89 -6.38
C HIS A 157 7.19 0.61 -7.07
N VAL A 158 8.08 -0.35 -7.30
CA VAL A 158 7.77 -1.62 -7.96
C VAL A 158 7.61 -2.74 -6.92
N LEU A 159 6.44 -3.40 -6.95
CA LEU A 159 6.13 -4.56 -6.10
C LEU A 159 7.15 -5.68 -6.32
N GLY A 160 7.76 -6.12 -5.23
CA GLY A 160 8.79 -7.17 -5.21
C GLY A 160 10.15 -6.74 -5.75
N SER A 161 10.36 -5.45 -6.04
CA SER A 161 11.66 -4.95 -6.49
C SER A 161 12.67 -4.95 -5.33
N PRO A 162 13.92 -5.40 -5.57
CA PRO A 162 14.99 -5.33 -4.59
C PRO A 162 15.67 -3.95 -4.54
N SER A 163 15.25 -2.99 -5.36
CA SER A 163 15.86 -1.66 -5.44
C SER A 163 15.81 -0.94 -4.08
N GLN A 164 16.97 -0.48 -3.63
CA GLN A 164 17.12 0.29 -2.39
C GLN A 164 17.74 1.64 -2.67
N LEU A 165 17.57 2.59 -1.75
CA LEU A 165 18.31 3.83 -1.80
C LEU A 165 19.79 3.55 -1.56
N ASP A 166 20.63 4.27 -2.28
CA ASP A 166 22.04 4.41 -1.97
C ASP A 166 22.25 5.44 -0.83
N TYR A 167 23.50 5.69 -0.40
CA TYR A 167 23.81 6.67 0.64
C TYR A 167 23.48 8.11 0.26
N CYS A 168 23.29 8.38 -1.03
CA CYS A 168 22.92 9.68 -1.57
C CYS A 168 21.41 9.89 -1.64
N GLY A 169 20.62 8.86 -1.31
CA GLY A 169 19.16 8.90 -1.43
C GLY A 169 18.68 8.67 -2.86
N GLU A 170 19.52 8.12 -3.74
CA GLU A 170 19.15 7.74 -5.09
C GLU A 170 18.75 6.27 -5.17
N CYS A 171 17.60 6.01 -5.80
CA CYS A 171 17.11 4.65 -5.94
C CYS A 171 17.96 3.84 -6.94
N GLY A 172 18.56 2.75 -6.47
CA GLY A 172 19.50 1.96 -7.28
C GLY A 172 20.80 2.71 -7.60
N GLY A 173 21.12 3.76 -6.84
CA GLY A 173 22.33 4.54 -6.99
C GLY A 173 23.59 3.78 -6.60
N ASN A 174 24.74 4.36 -6.92
CA ASN A 174 26.07 3.78 -6.69
C ASN A 174 26.94 4.63 -5.76
N ASN A 175 26.34 5.53 -4.98
CA ASN A 175 27.01 6.46 -4.06
C ASN A 175 27.90 7.52 -4.73
N SER A 176 27.70 7.80 -6.01
CA SER A 176 28.55 8.76 -6.74
C SER A 176 27.99 10.19 -6.85
N SER A 177 26.71 10.39 -6.54
CA SER A 177 26.04 11.69 -6.68
C SER A 177 26.16 12.60 -5.47
N CYS A 178 26.69 12.08 -4.37
CA CYS A 178 26.93 12.82 -3.14
C CYS A 178 28.35 12.56 -2.62
N GLN A 179 28.80 13.43 -1.73
CA GLN A 179 30.07 13.28 -1.03
C GLN A 179 29.83 13.25 0.47
N GLN A 180 30.55 12.37 1.17
CA GLN A 180 30.49 12.30 2.63
C GLN A 180 31.18 13.53 3.23
N VAL A 181 30.46 14.28 4.05
CA VAL A 181 31.01 15.39 4.83
C VAL A 181 31.02 14.98 6.30
N SER A 182 32.17 15.11 6.95
CA SER A 182 32.34 14.80 8.38
C SER A 182 33.08 15.93 9.10
N GLY A 183 32.84 16.08 10.40
CA GLY A 183 33.45 17.10 11.23
C GLY A 183 33.17 16.86 12.71
N SER A 184 33.98 17.46 13.59
CA SER A 184 33.86 17.35 15.04
C SER A 184 33.57 18.72 15.66
N TYR A 185 32.76 18.74 16.72
CA TYR A 185 32.46 19.95 17.48
C TYR A 185 32.86 19.75 18.95
N ASN A 186 33.86 20.50 19.40
CA ASN A 186 34.49 20.32 20.73
C ASN A 186 34.32 21.54 21.65
N THR A 187 33.39 22.44 21.34
CA THR A 187 33.17 23.67 22.13
C THR A 187 32.08 23.43 23.17
N SER A 188 32.36 23.68 24.45
CA SER A 188 31.34 23.69 25.51
C SER A 188 30.87 25.13 25.78
N GLN A 189 29.60 25.41 25.53
CA GLN A 189 28.95 26.66 25.92
C GLN A 189 27.76 26.34 26.84
N TYR A 190 27.48 27.21 27.81
CA TYR A 190 26.31 27.09 28.65
C TYR A 190 25.05 27.32 27.80
N GLY A 191 24.20 26.30 27.68
CA GLY A 191 22.97 26.34 26.87
C GLY A 191 23.07 25.57 25.55
N TYR A 192 22.15 25.86 24.62
CA TYR A 192 22.10 25.17 23.32
C TYR A 192 23.22 25.67 22.40
N SER A 193 24.03 24.73 21.91
CA SER A 193 25.06 25.01 20.91
C SER A 193 24.60 24.58 19.52
N LYS A 194 24.70 25.47 18.53
CA LYS A 194 24.42 25.16 17.13
C LYS A 194 25.64 24.45 16.53
N VAL A 195 25.55 23.14 16.38
CA VAL A 195 26.66 22.28 15.91
C VAL A 195 26.72 22.23 14.38
N LEU A 196 25.60 21.95 13.74
CA LEU A 196 25.48 21.80 12.29
C LEU A 196 24.04 22.13 11.88
N ARG A 197 23.86 22.57 10.64
CA ARG A 197 22.54 22.65 10.01
C ARG A 197 22.52 21.64 8.86
N ILE A 198 21.69 20.60 8.98
CA ILE A 198 21.37 19.73 7.85
C ILE A 198 20.41 20.53 6.96
N PRO A 199 20.77 20.79 5.69
CA PRO A 199 19.97 21.61 4.78
C PRO A 199 18.60 20.99 4.50
#